data_AF-A0A7V2LMW7-F1
#
_entry.id   AF-A0A7V2LMW7-F1
#
_cell.length_a   1.000
_cell.length_b   1.000
_cell.length_c   1.000
_cell.angle_alpha   90.00
_cell.angle_beta   90.00
_cell.angle_gamma   90.00
#
_symmetry.space_group_name_H-M   'P 1'
#
loop_
_entity.id
_entity.type
_entity.pdbx_description
1 polymer ?
#
loop_
_entity_poly.entity_id
_entity_poly.type
_entity_poly.pdbx_seq_one_letter_code
_entity_poly.pdbx_strand_id
1 'polypeptide(L)'
;MIGSTYPCPQIVSYRTSRYNPIMLNALRNTLQQLWHGVRLIGPGPSLRTAIYPLRLSWYQARFDLDDSGKAFTRSTPQALRHLLQGLMTKKTGDTSIESIGAVIATKRLPNGVELRCTNGLCTIEAITSRIMRVRVVREAAMPPYFSYATVLDPQDVPLDIQEEEKGLTISTPDLCCHVLRSPFGLRLSDARGRDVMGGSATIAWTQEGGQLQQRIPPEMQYYGLGERAVHFPSRGHHFQLTTCDP
;
A
#
# COMPACT_ATOMS: atom_id res chain seq x y z
N MET A 1 7.08 -44.36 -10.22
CA MET A 1 7.43 -43.05 -10.80
C MET A 1 6.14 -42.28 -11.01
N ILE A 2 5.79 -41.42 -10.06
CA ILE A 2 4.50 -40.72 -10.01
C ILE A 2 4.77 -39.26 -10.40
N GLY A 3 4.33 -38.87 -11.60
CA GLY A 3 4.38 -37.50 -12.08
C GLY A 3 3.22 -36.69 -11.50
N SER A 4 3.54 -35.60 -10.81
CA SER A 4 2.57 -34.62 -10.31
C SER A 4 2.65 -33.36 -11.17
N THR A 5 1.76 -33.24 -12.14
CA THR A 5 1.48 -32.02 -12.89
C THR A 5 0.57 -31.11 -12.06
N TYR A 6 1.10 -29.98 -11.61
CA TYR A 6 0.29 -28.92 -10.98
C TYR A 6 -0.32 -28.02 -12.07
N PRO A 7 -1.61 -27.65 -11.97
CA PRO A 7 -2.23 -26.74 -12.93
C PRO A 7 -1.80 -25.29 -12.68
N CYS A 8 -1.53 -24.59 -13.78
CA CYS A 8 -1.27 -23.16 -13.86
C CYS A 8 -2.51 -22.36 -13.40
N PRO A 9 -2.37 -21.35 -12.51
CA PRO A 9 -3.49 -20.48 -12.18
C PRO A 9 -3.83 -19.59 -13.39
N GLN A 10 -5.09 -19.66 -13.82
CA GLN A 10 -5.62 -18.84 -14.90
C GLN A 10 -5.51 -17.35 -14.54
N ILE A 11 -4.86 -16.60 -15.43
CA ILE A 11 -4.86 -15.13 -15.43
C ILE A 11 -6.27 -14.70 -15.84
N VAL A 12 -7.05 -14.18 -14.88
CA VAL A 12 -8.34 -13.54 -15.16
C VAL A 12 -8.06 -12.16 -15.74
N SER A 13 -8.07 -12.06 -17.06
CA SER A 13 -8.04 -10.79 -17.78
C SER A 13 -9.42 -10.15 -17.76
N TYR A 14 -9.60 -9.03 -17.06
CA TYR A 14 -10.83 -8.24 -17.14
C TYR A 14 -10.81 -7.39 -18.42
N ARG A 15 -11.52 -7.86 -19.45
CA ARG A 15 -11.83 -7.10 -20.66
C ARG A 15 -13.03 -6.20 -20.35
N THR A 16 -12.83 -4.89 -20.35
CA THR A 16 -13.92 -3.92 -20.13
C THR A 16 -14.84 -3.87 -21.35
N SER A 17 -15.96 -4.58 -21.27
CA SER A 17 -17.11 -4.42 -22.17
C SER A 17 -18.08 -3.38 -21.60
N ARG A 18 -18.68 -2.61 -22.52
CA ARG A 18 -19.60 -1.50 -22.27
C ARG A 18 -20.93 -1.97 -21.67
N TYR A 19 -21.57 -1.04 -20.92
CA TYR A 19 -22.88 -1.12 -20.24
C TYR A 19 -22.94 -1.92 -18.91
N ASN A 20 -23.25 -1.21 -17.81
CA ASN A 20 -22.86 -1.60 -16.45
C ASN A 20 -24.08 -1.88 -15.51
N PRO A 21 -24.36 -3.13 -15.10
CA PRO A 21 -25.26 -3.44 -13.98
C PRO A 21 -24.64 -3.14 -12.58
N ILE A 22 -23.40 -2.64 -12.55
CA ILE A 22 -22.64 -2.34 -11.33
C ILE A 22 -23.28 -1.24 -10.48
N MET A 23 -24.02 -0.31 -11.07
CA MET A 23 -24.57 0.84 -10.34
C MET A 23 -25.67 0.44 -9.35
N LEU A 24 -26.53 -0.53 -9.70
CA LEU A 24 -27.61 -1.03 -8.83
C LEU A 24 -27.07 -1.82 -7.62
N ASN A 25 -26.06 -2.66 -7.84
CA ASN A 25 -25.43 -3.44 -6.77
C ASN A 25 -24.60 -2.56 -5.83
N ALA A 26 -23.88 -1.57 -6.38
CA ALA A 26 -23.17 -0.58 -5.58
C ALA A 26 -24.15 0.21 -4.71
N LEU A 27 -25.26 0.69 -5.29
CA LEU A 27 -26.28 1.46 -4.55
C LEU A 27 -26.95 0.63 -3.46
N ARG A 28 -27.25 -0.64 -3.75
CA ARG A 28 -27.80 -1.59 -2.76
C ARG A 28 -26.83 -1.83 -1.60
N ASN A 29 -25.55 -2.05 -1.89
CA ASN A 29 -24.52 -2.27 -0.86
C ASN A 29 -24.32 -1.02 0.00
N THR A 30 -24.31 0.18 -0.60
CA THR A 30 -24.23 1.44 0.14
C THR A 30 -25.43 1.64 1.05
N LEU A 31 -26.65 1.36 0.57
CA LEU A 31 -27.88 1.43 1.38
C LEU A 31 -27.87 0.40 2.52
N GLN A 32 -27.36 -0.82 2.28
CA GLN A 32 -27.21 -1.83 3.31
C GLN A 32 -26.20 -1.43 4.39
N GLN A 33 -25.05 -0.86 4.00
CA GLN A 33 -24.05 -0.34 4.95
C GLN A 33 -24.60 0.84 5.76
N LEU A 34 -25.34 1.76 5.12
CA LEU A 34 -26.03 2.86 5.79
C LEU A 34 -27.04 2.35 6.81
N TRP A 35 -27.89 1.40 6.41
CA TRP A 35 -28.88 0.80 7.31
C TRP A 35 -28.24 0.07 8.49
N HIS A 36 -27.14 -0.64 8.25
CA HIS A 36 -26.40 -1.32 9.30
C HIS A 36 -25.74 -0.34 10.26
N GLY A 37 -25.22 0.78 9.76
CA GLY A 37 -24.70 1.88 10.56
C GLY A 37 -25.78 2.54 11.42
N VAL A 38 -26.96 2.80 10.85
CA VAL A 38 -28.11 3.39 11.56
C VAL A 38 -28.53 2.50 12.73
N ARG A 39 -28.50 1.17 12.57
CA ARG A 39 -28.83 0.22 13.63
C ARG A 39 -27.78 0.16 14.76
N LEU A 40 -26.51 0.37 14.45
CA LEU A 40 -25.41 0.22 15.42
C LEU A 40 -25.10 1.51 16.17
N ILE A 41 -25.10 2.65 15.48
CA ILE A 41 -24.57 3.94 15.98
C ILE A 41 -25.66 5.02 16.01
N GLY A 42 -26.84 4.73 15.46
CA GLY A 42 -27.96 5.66 15.36
C GLY A 42 -27.96 6.48 14.06
N PRO A 43 -29.08 7.17 13.77
CA PRO A 43 -29.29 7.83 12.49
C PRO A 43 -28.40 9.07 12.28
N GLY A 44 -28.13 9.84 13.34
CA GLY A 44 -27.32 11.06 13.26
C GLY A 44 -25.88 10.82 12.79
N PRO A 45 -25.09 9.99 13.49
CA PRO A 45 -23.72 9.65 13.09
C PRO A 45 -23.65 9.01 11.70
N SER A 46 -24.61 8.13 11.38
CA SER A 46 -24.67 7.46 10.07
C SER A 46 -24.88 8.43 8.91
N LEU A 47 -25.75 9.42 9.09
CA LEU A 47 -26.00 10.46 8.10
C LEU A 47 -24.76 11.36 7.91
N ARG A 48 -24.06 11.71 9.00
CA ARG A 48 -22.80 12.47 8.94
C ARG A 48 -21.74 11.72 8.13
N THR A 49 -21.58 10.42 8.35
CA THR A 49 -20.66 9.57 7.58
C THR A 49 -21.03 9.51 6.10
N ALA A 50 -22.32 9.41 5.77
CA ALA A 50 -22.78 9.37 4.38
C ALA A 50 -22.59 10.70 3.64
N ILE A 51 -22.72 11.82 4.34
CA ILE A 51 -22.52 13.17 3.78
C ILE A 51 -21.03 13.56 3.79
N TYR A 52 -20.18 12.88 4.57
CA TYR A 52 -18.75 13.17 4.69
C TYR A 52 -18.02 13.33 3.35
N PRO A 53 -18.14 12.43 2.35
CA PRO A 53 -17.44 12.61 1.06
C PRO A 53 -17.88 13.87 0.30
N LEU A 54 -19.15 14.26 0.39
CA LEU A 54 -19.66 15.52 -0.17
C LEU A 54 -19.13 16.73 0.60
N ARG A 55 -19.08 16.63 1.93
CA ARG A 55 -18.51 17.68 2.78
C ARG A 55 -17.02 17.86 2.48
N LEU A 56 -16.25 16.77 2.43
CA LEU A 56 -14.82 16.77 2.15
C LEU A 56 -14.52 17.35 0.76
N SER A 57 -15.25 16.92 -0.28
CA SER A 57 -15.08 17.49 -1.63
C SER A 57 -15.43 18.98 -1.68
N TRP A 58 -16.44 19.43 -0.93
CA TRP A 58 -16.72 20.86 -0.77
C TRP A 58 -15.58 21.63 -0.10
N TYR A 59 -14.99 21.08 0.96
CA TYR A 59 -13.82 21.69 1.61
C TYR A 59 -12.62 21.75 0.67
N GLN A 60 -12.29 20.66 -0.04
CA GLN A 60 -11.22 20.63 -1.04
C GLN A 60 -11.47 21.61 -2.19
N ALA A 61 -12.71 21.75 -2.65
CA ALA A 61 -13.06 22.70 -3.70
C ALA A 61 -12.94 24.16 -3.22
N ARG A 62 -13.22 24.42 -1.94
CA ARG A 62 -13.24 25.77 -1.35
C ARG A 62 -11.86 26.22 -0.88
N PHE A 63 -11.06 25.30 -0.35
CA PHE A 63 -9.74 25.54 0.21
C PHE A 63 -8.74 24.73 -0.61
N ASP A 64 -8.12 25.40 -1.57
CA ASP A 64 -7.10 24.81 -2.44
C ASP A 64 -5.76 25.49 -2.15
N LEU A 65 -4.66 24.78 -2.44
CA LEU A 65 -3.33 25.36 -2.39
C LEU A 65 -3.04 25.96 -3.77
N ASP A 66 -2.52 27.18 -3.83
CA ASP A 66 -1.97 27.70 -5.08
C ASP A 66 -0.67 26.97 -5.46
N ASP A 67 -0.15 27.21 -6.67
CA ASP A 67 1.10 26.59 -7.16
C ASP A 67 2.33 26.92 -6.28
N SER A 68 2.21 27.89 -5.36
CA SER A 68 3.23 28.24 -4.37
C SER A 68 3.03 27.60 -2.99
N GLY A 69 2.00 26.76 -2.84
CA GLY A 69 1.66 26.08 -1.59
C GLY A 69 0.94 26.97 -0.57
N LYS A 70 0.44 28.15 -0.96
CA LYS A 70 -0.33 29.03 -0.06
C LYS A 70 -1.81 28.70 -0.14
N ALA A 71 -2.44 28.66 1.03
CA ALA A 71 -3.88 28.44 1.13
C ALA A 71 -4.64 29.62 0.52
N PHE A 72 -5.49 29.33 -0.47
CA PHE A 72 -6.38 30.30 -1.07
C PHE A 72 -7.84 29.86 -0.94
N THR A 73 -8.72 30.80 -0.61
CA THR A 73 -10.16 30.54 -0.48
C THR A 73 -10.88 30.90 -1.77
N ARG A 74 -11.48 29.92 -2.46
CA ARG A 74 -12.36 30.19 -3.59
C ARG A 74 -13.67 30.82 -3.10
N SER A 75 -14.24 31.73 -3.90
CA SER A 75 -15.59 32.24 -3.64
C SER A 75 -16.61 31.09 -3.72
N THR A 76 -17.71 31.16 -2.94
CA THR A 76 -18.78 30.15 -2.91
C THR A 76 -19.31 29.71 -4.29
N PRO A 77 -19.57 30.61 -5.26
CA PRO A 77 -20.01 30.19 -6.59
C PRO A 77 -18.92 29.45 -7.38
N GLN A 78 -17.64 29.81 -7.21
CA GLN A 78 -16.52 29.10 -7.84
C GLN A 78 -16.31 27.71 -7.22
N ALA A 79 -16.41 27.59 -5.89
CA ALA A 79 -16.30 26.31 -5.19
C ALA A 79 -17.43 25.35 -5.60
N LEU A 80 -18.68 25.85 -5.72
CA LEU A 80 -19.81 25.06 -6.18
C LEU A 80 -19.63 24.58 -7.63
N ARG A 81 -19.13 25.46 -8.52
CA ARG A 81 -18.84 25.09 -9.91
C ARG A 81 -17.74 24.03 -9.99
N HIS A 82 -16.71 24.13 -9.15
CA HIS A 82 -15.62 23.16 -9.07
C HIS A 82 -16.06 21.81 -8.49
N LEU A 83 -16.95 21.82 -7.49
CA LEU A 83 -17.59 20.62 -6.96
C LEU A 83 -18.43 19.93 -8.03
N LEU A 84 -19.30 20.67 -8.72
CA LEU A 84 -20.14 20.12 -9.80
C LEU A 84 -19.30 19.62 -10.97
N GLN A 85 -18.22 20.30 -11.31
CA GLN A 85 -17.26 19.83 -12.31
C GLN A 85 -16.56 18.55 -11.84
N GLY A 86 -16.08 18.46 -10.61
CA GLY A 86 -15.47 17.24 -10.06
C GLY A 86 -16.42 16.05 -9.93
N LEU A 87 -17.72 16.31 -9.74
CA LEU A 87 -18.76 15.27 -9.78
C LEU A 87 -19.07 14.80 -11.21
N MET A 88 -18.92 15.67 -12.22
CA MET A 88 -19.18 15.37 -13.63
C MET A 88 -17.97 14.84 -14.39
N THR A 89 -16.75 15.24 -14.01
CA THR A 89 -15.51 14.64 -14.49
C THR A 89 -15.26 13.38 -13.68
N LYS A 90 -15.84 12.26 -14.13
CA LYS A 90 -15.34 10.95 -13.74
C LYS A 90 -13.89 10.91 -14.21
N LYS A 91 -12.93 11.20 -13.33
CA LYS A 91 -11.51 11.07 -13.62
C LYS A 91 -11.33 9.60 -13.97
N THR A 92 -11.28 9.29 -15.26
CA THR A 92 -10.80 8.01 -15.76
C THR A 92 -9.32 8.03 -15.42
N GLY A 93 -9.01 7.73 -14.16
CA GLY A 93 -7.64 7.60 -13.70
C GLY A 93 -7.03 6.50 -14.52
N ASP A 94 -6.12 6.87 -15.41
CA ASP A 94 -5.27 5.90 -16.07
C ASP A 94 -4.58 5.10 -14.95
N THR A 95 -5.01 3.85 -14.79
CA THR A 95 -4.59 2.98 -13.69
C THR A 95 -3.26 2.34 -14.07
N SER A 96 -2.29 3.16 -14.49
CA SER A 96 -0.96 2.68 -14.85
C SER A 96 -0.24 2.31 -13.55
N ILE A 97 -0.10 0.99 -13.35
CA ILE A 97 0.73 0.41 -12.29
C ILE A 97 2.13 0.26 -12.87
N GLU A 98 3.09 1.00 -12.32
CA GLU A 98 4.49 0.88 -12.69
C GLU A 98 5.22 0.05 -11.62
N SER A 99 5.67 -1.15 -11.97
CA SER A 99 6.47 -1.99 -11.08
C SER A 99 7.90 -1.43 -10.93
N ILE A 100 8.54 -1.70 -9.79
CA ILE A 100 9.97 -1.41 -9.55
C ILE A 100 10.90 -2.07 -10.61
N GLY A 101 10.46 -3.15 -11.25
CA GLY A 101 11.23 -3.86 -12.27
C GLY A 101 12.29 -4.80 -11.69
N ALA A 102 13.16 -5.37 -12.53
CA ALA A 102 14.16 -6.34 -12.10
C ALA A 102 15.38 -5.68 -11.45
N VAL A 103 16.10 -6.40 -10.58
CA VAL A 103 17.38 -5.95 -10.01
C VAL A 103 18.47 -6.00 -11.09
N ILE A 104 19.08 -4.86 -11.35
CA ILE A 104 20.15 -4.68 -12.34
C ILE A 104 21.53 -4.67 -11.67
N ALA A 105 21.62 -4.08 -10.47
CA ALA A 105 22.87 -4.00 -9.73
C ALA A 105 22.64 -4.06 -8.22
N THR A 106 23.63 -4.59 -7.53
CA THR A 106 23.66 -4.71 -6.07
C THR A 106 24.90 -4.01 -5.54
N LYS A 107 24.74 -3.23 -4.47
CA LYS A 107 25.82 -2.54 -3.78
C LYS A 107 25.70 -2.82 -2.29
N ARG A 108 26.80 -3.25 -1.66
CA ARG A 108 26.83 -3.43 -0.20
C ARG A 108 26.89 -2.08 0.51
N LEU A 109 26.13 -1.96 1.59
CA LEU A 109 26.13 -0.84 2.53
C LEU A 109 26.67 -1.33 3.88
N PRO A 110 27.08 -0.43 4.80
CA PRO A 110 27.59 -0.83 6.12
C PRO A 110 26.65 -1.75 6.90
N ASN A 111 25.35 -1.50 6.83
CA ASN A 111 24.32 -2.24 7.56
C ASN A 111 23.28 -2.88 6.62
N GLY A 112 23.62 -3.14 5.36
CA GLY A 112 22.61 -3.62 4.42
C GLY A 112 23.06 -3.69 2.96
N VAL A 113 22.08 -3.58 2.08
CA VAL A 113 22.29 -3.56 0.63
C VAL A 113 21.46 -2.46 -0.03
N GLU A 114 21.99 -1.98 -1.14
CA GLU A 114 21.29 -1.17 -2.13
C GLU A 114 21.11 -1.99 -3.40
N LEU A 115 19.89 -2.02 -3.92
CA LEU A 115 19.46 -2.77 -5.10
C LEU A 115 18.95 -1.76 -6.13
N ARG A 116 19.72 -1.54 -7.19
CA ARG A 116 19.28 -0.76 -8.33
C ARG A 116 18.40 -1.62 -9.20
N CYS A 117 17.17 -1.20 -9.39
CA CYS A 117 16.18 -1.88 -10.20
C CYS A 117 15.91 -1.11 -11.51
N THR A 118 15.16 -1.69 -12.43
CA THR A 118 14.86 -1.05 -13.73
C THR A 118 14.18 0.31 -13.57
N ASN A 119 13.22 0.42 -12.66
CA ASN A 119 12.38 1.63 -12.51
C ASN A 119 12.53 2.27 -11.12
N GLY A 120 13.61 1.96 -10.38
CA GLY A 120 13.81 2.55 -9.06
C GLY A 120 14.98 1.98 -8.27
N LEU A 121 15.03 2.34 -7.00
CA LEU A 121 16.08 1.95 -6.06
C LEU A 121 15.43 1.37 -4.80
N CYS A 122 15.94 0.23 -4.35
CA CYS A 122 15.55 -0.38 -3.08
C CYS A 122 16.76 -0.44 -2.14
N THR A 123 16.55 -0.12 -0.86
CA THR A 123 17.54 -0.37 0.19
C THR A 123 16.93 -1.28 1.24
N ILE A 124 17.73 -2.21 1.73
CA ILE A 124 17.37 -3.14 2.80
C ILE A 124 18.48 -3.03 3.84
N GLU A 125 18.13 -2.50 5.01
CA GLU A 125 19.07 -2.19 6.08
C GLU A 125 18.65 -2.88 7.37
N ALA A 126 19.57 -3.56 8.04
CA ALA A 126 19.37 -4.02 9.40
C ALA A 126 19.45 -2.82 10.36
N ILE A 127 18.41 -2.64 11.17
CA ILE A 127 18.36 -1.64 12.24
C ILE A 127 18.68 -2.30 13.57
N THR A 128 18.15 -3.52 13.79
CA THR A 128 18.52 -4.42 14.88
C THR A 128 18.54 -5.85 14.33
N SER A 129 18.93 -6.85 15.13
CA SER A 129 18.83 -8.25 14.69
C SER A 129 17.40 -8.65 14.29
N ARG A 130 16.37 -7.99 14.85
CA ARG A 130 14.95 -8.29 14.66
C ARG A 130 14.19 -7.27 13.82
N ILE A 131 14.85 -6.23 13.31
CA ILE A 131 14.22 -5.15 12.56
C ILE A 131 15.04 -4.85 11.32
N MET A 132 14.42 -5.05 10.15
CA MET A 132 14.95 -4.62 8.87
C MET A 132 14.10 -3.49 8.30
N ARG A 133 14.75 -2.43 7.83
CA ARG A 133 14.11 -1.31 7.13
C ARG A 133 14.24 -1.55 5.63
N VAL A 134 13.10 -1.58 4.96
CA VAL A 134 13.02 -1.62 3.50
C VAL A 134 12.54 -0.26 3.01
N ARG A 135 13.29 0.37 2.11
CA ARG A 135 12.88 1.63 1.46
C ARG A 135 12.95 1.47 -0.04
N VAL A 136 11.92 1.91 -0.73
CA VAL A 136 11.80 1.82 -2.19
C VAL A 136 11.42 3.19 -2.72
N VAL A 137 12.17 3.66 -3.72
CA VAL A 137 12.01 4.99 -4.32
C VAL A 137 12.07 4.89 -5.85
N ARG A 138 11.40 5.80 -6.55
CA ARG A 138 11.44 5.86 -8.03
C ARG A 138 12.74 6.52 -8.52
N GLU A 139 13.32 7.34 -7.66
CA GLU A 139 14.48 8.16 -7.92
C GLU A 139 15.75 7.31 -8.07
N ALA A 140 16.72 7.87 -8.79
CA ALA A 140 18.01 7.23 -9.01
C ALA A 140 18.89 7.15 -7.73
N ALA A 141 18.52 7.86 -6.67
CA ALA A 141 19.22 7.94 -5.40
C ALA A 141 18.26 7.93 -4.23
N MET A 142 18.69 7.33 -3.12
CA MET A 142 17.89 7.24 -1.90
C MET A 142 17.92 8.59 -1.17
N PRO A 143 16.77 9.23 -0.90
CA PRO A 143 16.74 10.47 -0.13
C PRO A 143 17.17 10.22 1.33
N PRO A 144 17.61 11.26 2.06
CA PRO A 144 17.85 11.16 3.49
C PRO A 144 16.65 10.55 4.23
N TYR A 145 16.91 9.72 5.23
CA TYR A 145 15.84 9.12 6.02
C TYR A 145 15.23 10.17 6.96
N PHE A 146 13.90 10.25 6.98
CA PHE A 146 13.15 11.08 7.92
C PHE A 146 11.83 10.40 8.28
N SER A 147 11.44 10.43 9.55
CA SER A 147 10.18 9.85 10.05
C SER A 147 9.77 10.55 11.35
N TYR A 148 8.49 10.92 11.45
CA TYR A 148 7.90 11.40 12.72
C TYR A 148 7.58 10.26 13.71
N ALA A 149 7.57 9.02 13.23
CA ALA A 149 7.14 7.85 14.00
C ALA A 149 8.29 6.94 14.44
N THR A 150 9.53 7.23 14.02
CA THR A 150 10.68 6.37 14.26
C THR A 150 11.77 7.14 14.98
N VAL A 151 12.17 6.66 16.15
CA VAL A 151 13.30 7.21 16.96
C VAL A 151 14.43 6.19 17.09
N LEU A 152 14.30 5.02 16.44
CA LEU A 152 15.23 3.92 16.64
C LEU A 152 16.54 4.17 15.89
N ASP A 153 17.63 4.27 16.64
CA ASP A 153 18.99 4.32 16.10
C ASP A 153 19.43 2.92 15.62
N PRO A 154 20.10 2.81 14.46
CA PRO A 154 20.69 1.55 14.01
C PRO A 154 21.72 1.03 15.01
N GLN A 155 21.62 -0.25 15.36
CA GLN A 155 22.64 -0.97 16.10
C GLN A 155 23.66 -1.59 15.15
N ASP A 156 24.86 -1.87 15.66
CA ASP A 156 25.80 -2.72 14.95
C ASP A 156 25.30 -4.17 14.99
N VAL A 157 24.87 -4.67 13.83
CA VAL A 157 24.23 -5.98 13.69
C VAL A 157 25.06 -6.82 12.72
N PRO A 158 25.52 -8.01 13.14
CA PRO A 158 26.15 -8.95 12.21
C PRO A 158 25.21 -9.25 11.05
N LEU A 159 25.68 -8.96 9.84
CA LEU A 159 24.93 -9.12 8.60
C LEU A 159 25.67 -10.09 7.68
N ASP A 160 24.99 -11.14 7.25
CA ASP A 160 25.46 -11.99 6.16
C ASP A 160 24.68 -11.66 4.88
N ILE A 161 25.40 -11.53 3.78
CA ILE A 161 24.81 -11.26 2.46
C ILE A 161 25.34 -12.31 1.49
N GLN A 162 24.43 -13.15 1.02
CA GLN A 162 24.69 -14.19 0.04
C GLN A 162 24.02 -13.81 -1.28
N GLU A 163 24.81 -13.64 -2.33
CA GLU A 163 24.29 -13.38 -3.67
C GLU A 163 24.22 -14.68 -4.47
N GLU A 164 23.07 -14.92 -5.09
CA GLU A 164 22.82 -16.06 -5.96
C GLU A 164 22.39 -15.55 -7.34
N GLU A 165 22.40 -16.46 -8.33
CA GLU A 165 22.00 -16.12 -9.69
C GLU A 165 20.56 -15.55 -9.76
N LYS A 166 19.65 -16.13 -8.97
CA LYS A 166 18.22 -15.78 -9.02
C LYS A 166 17.80 -14.75 -7.98
N GLY A 167 18.67 -14.42 -7.04
CA GLY A 167 18.29 -13.69 -5.84
C GLY A 167 19.45 -13.23 -4.98
N LEU A 168 19.11 -12.70 -3.83
CA LEU A 168 20.06 -12.53 -2.74
C LEU A 168 19.36 -12.78 -1.40
N THR A 169 20.15 -13.19 -0.43
CA THR A 169 19.71 -13.44 0.93
C THR A 169 20.49 -12.52 1.86
N ILE A 170 19.76 -11.80 2.71
CA ILE A 170 20.31 -10.87 3.70
C ILE A 170 19.87 -11.38 5.06
N SER A 171 20.81 -11.76 5.90
CA SER A 171 20.53 -12.41 7.18
C SER A 171 21.14 -11.65 8.35
N THR A 172 20.36 -11.55 9.42
CA THR A 172 20.77 -11.20 10.77
C THR A 172 20.65 -12.46 11.65
N PRO A 173 21.03 -12.41 12.94
CA PRO A 173 20.83 -13.54 13.85
C PRO A 173 19.37 -14.00 14.00
N ASP A 174 18.39 -13.10 13.82
CA ASP A 174 16.97 -13.41 14.04
C ASP A 174 16.11 -13.40 12.78
N LEU A 175 16.54 -12.73 11.71
CA LEU A 175 15.76 -12.50 10.49
C LEU A 175 16.55 -12.84 9.23
N CYS A 176 15.82 -13.30 8.22
CA CYS A 176 16.36 -13.57 6.90
C CYS A 176 15.42 -12.97 5.84
N CYS A 177 15.95 -12.01 5.08
CA CYS A 177 15.28 -11.38 3.95
C CYS A 177 15.75 -12.02 2.64
N HIS A 178 14.80 -12.61 1.92
CA HIS A 178 15.00 -13.21 0.61
C HIS A 178 14.54 -12.23 -0.46
N VAL A 179 15.42 -11.93 -1.40
CA VAL A 179 15.14 -11.09 -2.56
C VAL A 179 15.19 -11.93 -3.82
N LEU A 180 14.14 -11.86 -4.65
CA LEU A 180 14.16 -12.36 -6.02
C LEU A 180 14.58 -11.23 -6.97
N ARG A 181 15.51 -11.49 -7.89
CA ARG A 181 15.98 -10.47 -8.84
C ARG A 181 14.96 -10.16 -9.94
N SER A 182 14.27 -11.18 -10.46
CA SER A 182 13.30 -11.04 -11.55
C SER A 182 12.23 -12.15 -11.52
N PRO A 183 10.93 -11.81 -11.37
CA PRO A 183 10.42 -10.50 -10.99
C PRO A 183 10.93 -10.09 -9.59
N PHE A 184 11.05 -8.78 -9.33
CA PHE A 184 11.45 -8.32 -8.01
C PHE A 184 10.46 -8.77 -6.94
N GLY A 185 10.97 -9.43 -5.91
CA GLY A 185 10.16 -9.93 -4.81
C GLY A 185 10.93 -9.94 -3.51
N LEU A 186 10.24 -9.71 -2.40
CA LEU A 186 10.77 -9.72 -1.05
C LEU A 186 9.98 -10.68 -0.18
N ARG A 187 10.67 -11.45 0.64
CA ARG A 187 10.08 -12.30 1.68
C ARG A 187 10.93 -12.19 2.93
N LEU A 188 10.31 -12.06 4.10
CA LEU A 188 11.02 -12.12 5.38
C LEU A 188 10.64 -13.39 6.11
N SER A 189 11.64 -14.05 6.64
CA SER A 189 11.52 -15.24 7.49
C SER A 189 12.29 -15.04 8.79
N ASP A 190 11.91 -15.75 9.83
CA ASP A 190 12.69 -15.82 11.07
C ASP A 190 13.90 -16.77 10.92
N ALA A 191 14.75 -16.83 11.94
CA ALA A 191 15.89 -17.76 11.98
C ALA A 191 15.52 -19.25 11.85
N ARG A 192 14.23 -19.61 11.99
CA ARG A 192 13.73 -20.99 11.79
C ARG A 192 13.17 -21.20 10.38
N GLY A 193 13.27 -20.20 9.50
CA GLY A 193 12.73 -20.23 8.15
C GLY A 193 11.21 -20.06 8.07
N ARG A 194 10.54 -19.65 9.14
CA ARG A 194 9.10 -19.38 9.12
C ARG A 194 8.86 -17.99 8.55
N ASP A 195 7.96 -17.88 7.56
CA ASP A 195 7.60 -16.60 6.96
C ASP A 195 6.98 -15.66 8.01
N VAL A 196 7.66 -14.53 8.27
CA VAL A 196 7.18 -13.44 9.14
C VAL A 196 6.36 -12.45 8.31
N MET A 197 6.76 -12.28 7.05
CA MET A 197 6.06 -11.48 6.06
C MET A 197 5.80 -12.37 4.85
N GLY A 198 4.55 -12.43 4.42
CA GLY A 198 4.21 -13.09 3.17
C GLY A 198 4.98 -12.49 1.99
N GLY A 199 5.37 -13.34 1.03
CA GLY A 199 6.11 -12.89 -0.14
C GLY A 199 5.40 -11.76 -0.88
N SER A 200 6.13 -10.71 -1.23
CA SER A 200 5.58 -9.62 -2.03
C SER A 200 5.26 -10.12 -3.43
N ALA A 201 4.01 -9.97 -3.84
CA ALA A 201 3.59 -10.21 -5.21
C ALA A 201 3.97 -9.03 -6.12
N THR A 202 3.83 -7.81 -5.59
CA THR A 202 4.06 -6.58 -6.35
C THR A 202 4.60 -5.49 -5.43
N ILE A 203 5.63 -4.79 -5.89
CA ILE A 203 6.05 -3.48 -5.37
C ILE A 203 6.05 -2.54 -6.56
N ALA A 204 5.18 -1.54 -6.49
CA ALA A 204 4.87 -0.70 -7.61
C ALA A 204 4.48 0.70 -7.15
N TRP A 205 4.19 1.54 -8.12
CA TRP A 205 3.55 2.81 -7.89
C TRP A 205 2.35 3.00 -8.81
N THR A 206 1.41 3.78 -8.31
CA THR A 206 0.21 4.24 -8.99
C THR A 206 0.21 5.76 -9.01
N GLN A 207 -0.82 6.37 -9.62
CA GLN A 207 -1.06 7.80 -9.51
C GLN A 207 -1.29 8.28 -8.07
N GLU A 208 -1.72 7.38 -7.17
CA GLU A 208 -2.03 7.68 -5.77
C GLU A 208 -0.83 7.47 -4.83
N GLY A 209 0.28 6.92 -5.34
CA GLY A 209 1.50 6.68 -4.56
C GLY A 209 2.03 5.26 -4.66
N GLY A 210 2.85 4.86 -3.68
CA GLY A 210 3.42 3.51 -3.60
C GLY A 210 2.37 2.45 -3.29
N GLN A 211 2.54 1.26 -3.89
CA GLN A 211 1.69 0.10 -3.69
C GLN A 211 2.53 -1.12 -3.36
N LEU A 212 2.15 -1.82 -2.30
CA LEU A 212 2.69 -3.11 -1.91
C LEU A 212 1.55 -4.14 -1.94
N GLN A 213 1.74 -5.22 -2.68
CA GLN A 213 0.87 -6.38 -2.66
C GLN A 213 1.65 -7.57 -2.12
N GLN A 214 1.05 -8.28 -1.17
CA GLN A 214 1.67 -9.42 -0.50
C GLN A 214 0.74 -10.61 -0.55
N ARG A 215 1.32 -11.80 -0.71
CA ARG A 215 0.57 -13.04 -0.54
C ARG A 215 0.34 -13.29 0.94
N ILE A 216 -0.90 -13.40 1.35
CA ILE A 216 -1.26 -13.67 2.73
C ILE A 216 -1.50 -15.18 2.90
N PRO A 217 -0.70 -15.90 3.73
CA PRO A 217 -0.94 -17.30 4.05
C PRO A 217 -2.35 -17.54 4.61
N PRO A 218 -3.01 -18.68 4.34
CA PRO A 218 -4.37 -18.96 4.82
C PRO A 218 -4.56 -18.80 6.34
N GLU A 219 -3.56 -19.18 7.11
CA GLU A 219 -3.52 -19.18 8.58
C GLU A 219 -3.17 -17.81 9.19
N MET A 220 -2.65 -16.88 8.39
CA MET A 220 -2.20 -15.57 8.89
C MET A 220 -3.39 -14.66 9.21
N GLN A 221 -3.38 -14.07 10.40
CA GLN A 221 -4.34 -13.06 10.84
C GLN A 221 -3.64 -11.72 11.02
N TYR A 222 -4.36 -10.63 10.74
CA TYR A 222 -3.89 -9.27 10.96
C TYR A 222 -4.70 -8.60 12.06
N TYR A 223 -4.00 -7.81 12.85
CA TYR A 223 -4.54 -7.03 13.97
C TYR A 223 -3.88 -5.65 13.98
N GLY A 224 -4.48 -4.70 14.70
CA GLY A 224 -3.95 -3.34 14.84
C GLY A 224 -4.71 -2.34 13.97
N LEU A 225 -3.99 -1.48 13.24
CA LEU A 225 -4.52 -0.35 12.45
C LEU A 225 -5.03 0.86 13.27
N GLY A 226 -4.61 0.94 14.54
CA GLY A 226 -4.92 2.04 15.45
C GLY A 226 -6.33 1.92 16.05
N GLU A 227 -6.90 3.05 16.45
CA GLU A 227 -8.27 3.11 16.95
C GLU A 227 -9.26 2.88 15.80
N ARG A 228 -9.82 1.67 15.75
CA ARG A 228 -10.91 1.30 14.85
C ARG A 228 -11.99 0.63 15.68
N ALA A 229 -13.22 1.15 15.59
CA ALA A 229 -14.33 0.69 16.40
C ALA A 229 -14.82 -0.73 16.07
N VAL A 230 -14.36 -1.35 14.98
CA VAL A 230 -14.91 -2.61 14.44
C VAL A 230 -13.86 -3.50 13.77
N HIS A 231 -14.15 -4.81 13.73
CA HIS A 231 -13.44 -5.88 12.99
C HIS A 231 -12.05 -6.30 13.52
N PHE A 232 -12.08 -7.01 14.65
CA PHE A 232 -10.96 -7.76 15.21
C PHE A 232 -11.24 -9.25 15.03
N PRO A 233 -10.58 -10.02 14.14
CA PRO A 233 -9.42 -9.77 13.25
C PRO A 233 -9.72 -8.97 11.97
N SER A 234 -8.67 -8.40 11.36
CA SER A 234 -8.74 -7.52 10.17
C SER A 234 -8.74 -8.26 8.83
N ARG A 235 -8.53 -9.59 8.81
CA ARG A 235 -8.45 -10.37 7.56
C ARG A 235 -9.78 -10.30 6.79
N GLY A 236 -9.71 -10.06 5.48
CA GLY A 236 -10.87 -10.00 4.60
C GLY A 236 -11.62 -8.66 4.64
N HIS A 237 -11.11 -7.70 5.41
CA HIS A 237 -11.65 -6.35 5.50
C HIS A 237 -10.71 -5.34 4.83
N HIS A 238 -11.29 -4.25 4.32
CA HIS A 238 -10.57 -3.13 3.74
C HIS A 238 -10.66 -1.93 4.68
N PHE A 239 -9.52 -1.29 4.96
CA PHE A 239 -9.42 -0.16 5.87
C PHE A 239 -8.72 1.01 5.20
N GLN A 240 -9.26 2.21 5.39
CA GLN A 240 -8.61 3.46 5.00
C GLN A 240 -8.01 4.12 6.24
N LEU A 241 -6.69 4.27 6.25
CA LEU A 241 -5.97 4.97 7.33
C LEU A 241 -5.92 6.46 7.05
N THR A 242 -6.99 7.16 7.42
CA THR A 242 -7.06 8.62 7.37
C THR A 242 -7.42 9.16 8.76
N THR A 243 -6.87 10.33 9.11
CA THR A 243 -7.29 11.09 10.29
C THR A 243 -8.63 11.75 9.98
N CYS A 244 -9.69 11.31 10.66
CA CYS A 244 -10.99 11.97 10.61
C CYS A 244 -11.16 12.80 11.88
N ASP A 245 -11.59 14.05 11.72
CA ASP A 245 -12.08 14.87 12.83
C ASP A 245 -13.41 14.26 13.36
N PRO A 246 -13.58 14.05 14.68
CA PRO A 246 -14.79 13.42 15.26
C PRO A 246 -16.12 14.15 14.98
#